data_AF-A0A4P6EGN6-F1
#
_entry.id   AF-A0A4P6EGN6-F1
#
_cell.length_a   1.000
_cell.length_b   1.000
_cell.length_c   1.000
_cell.angle_alpha   90.00
_cell.angle_beta   90.00
_cell.angle_gamma   90.00
#
_symmetry.space_group_name_H-M   'P 1'
#
loop_
_entity.id
_entity.type
_entity.pdbx_description
1 polymer ?
#
loop_
_entity_poly.entity_id
_entity_poly.type
_entity_poly.pdbx_seq_one_letter_code
_entity_poly.pdbx_strand_id
1 'polypeptide(L)'
;MNDALRAAAAESGGHPSHEQLEWDYDPADWMKPWRIHGGGLEASFTPFYDKRSRTNLLVLASRTDQCFGTWAGTFTTDAGEQIVFDGIEGWAEDVHNRW
;
A
#
# COMPACT_ATOMS: atom_id res chain seq x y z
N MET A 1 -25.10 3.05 -2.62
CA MET A 1 -24.20 3.82 -3.49
C MET A 1 -22.99 4.18 -2.65
N ASN A 2 -21.86 3.56 -2.97
CA ASN A 2 -20.51 3.71 -2.39
C ASN A 2 -20.26 3.22 -0.95
N ASP A 3 -19.98 1.91 -0.84
CA ASP A 3 -19.19 1.32 0.27
C ASP A 3 -18.19 0.31 -0.31
N ALA A 4 -17.36 0.79 -1.24
CA ALA A 4 -16.31 0.00 -1.87
C ALA A 4 -15.00 0.79 -1.87
N LEU A 5 -14.39 0.92 -0.69
CA LEU A 5 -12.96 1.22 -0.58
C LEU A 5 -12.36 0.19 0.37
N ARG A 6 -11.99 -0.95 -0.21
CA ARG A 6 -11.19 -1.97 0.46
C ARG A 6 -9.77 -1.40 0.63
N ALA A 7 -9.30 -1.44 1.87
CA ALA A 7 -7.92 -1.21 2.24
C ALA A 7 -6.99 -2.16 1.47
N ALA A 8 -5.94 -1.61 0.84
CA ALA A 8 -4.80 -2.40 0.38
C ALA A 8 -3.82 -2.55 1.57
N ALA A 9 -4.10 -3.50 2.45
CA ALA A 9 -3.12 -3.96 3.43
C ALA A 9 -2.12 -4.85 2.67
N ALA A 10 -0.89 -4.37 2.51
CA ALA A 10 0.21 -5.21 2.02
C ALA A 10 0.64 -6.16 3.15
N GLU A 11 -0.17 -7.18 3.44
CA GLU A 11 0.26 -8.30 4.28
C GLU A 11 1.23 -9.16 3.44
N SER A 12 2.54 -9.01 3.69
CA SER A 12 3.53 -9.99 3.24
C SER A 12 3.38 -11.27 4.08
N GLY A 13 2.38 -12.09 3.78
CA GLY A 13 2.06 -13.31 4.53
C GLY A 13 1.29 -14.32 3.69
N GLY A 14 1.96 -15.42 3.32
CA GLY A 14 1.53 -16.34 2.27
C GLY A 14 0.11 -16.91 2.38
N HIS A 15 -0.67 -16.74 1.31
CA HIS A 15 -1.77 -17.60 0.89
C HIS A 15 -1.79 -17.70 -0.65
N PRO A 16 -1.98 -18.90 -1.24
CA PRO A 16 -1.80 -19.10 -2.68
C PRO A 16 -3.10 -18.82 -3.44
N SER A 17 -3.27 -17.60 -3.98
CA SER A 17 -4.03 -17.28 -5.21
C SER A 17 -4.34 -15.77 -5.33
N HIS A 18 -3.36 -14.89 -5.23
CA HIS A 18 -3.53 -13.46 -5.57
C HIS A 18 -2.25 -13.03 -6.29
N GLU A 19 -2.38 -12.40 -7.45
CA GLU A 19 -1.25 -11.92 -8.23
C GLU A 19 -0.34 -11.05 -7.33
N GLN A 20 0.95 -11.38 -7.32
CA GLN A 20 1.92 -10.69 -6.47
C GLN A 20 2.06 -9.25 -6.97
N LEU A 21 1.79 -8.29 -6.09
CA LEU A 21 2.11 -6.89 -6.33
C LEU A 21 3.56 -6.64 -5.93
N GLU A 22 4.30 -6.00 -6.80
CA GLU A 22 5.62 -5.45 -6.53
C GLU A 22 5.48 -4.01 -6.04
N TRP A 23 6.28 -3.66 -5.04
CA TRP A 23 6.23 -2.36 -4.37
C TRP A 23 7.61 -1.70 -4.42
N ASP A 24 7.71 -0.59 -5.14
CA ASP A 24 8.92 0.23 -5.19
C ASP A 24 8.73 1.47 -4.32
N TYR A 25 9.42 1.51 -3.20
CA TYR A 25 9.47 2.64 -2.28
C TYR A 25 10.85 2.78 -1.65
N ASP A 26 11.12 3.95 -1.06
CA ASP A 26 12.36 4.22 -0.36
C ASP A 26 12.17 4.03 1.15
N PRO A 27 12.65 2.94 1.77
CA PRO A 27 12.50 2.73 3.22
C PRO A 27 13.30 3.74 4.06
N ALA A 28 14.22 4.49 3.45
CA ALA A 28 14.90 5.62 4.10
C ALA A 28 14.08 6.92 4.03
N ASP A 29 13.09 7.00 3.13
CA ASP A 29 12.25 8.18 2.92
C ASP A 29 10.82 7.80 2.50
N TRP A 30 10.02 7.46 3.51
CA TRP A 30 8.62 7.04 3.37
C TRP A 30 7.72 8.07 2.67
N MET A 31 8.14 9.34 2.61
CA MET A 31 7.37 10.43 2.01
C MET A 31 7.59 10.58 0.51
N LYS A 32 8.57 9.88 -0.08
CA LYS A 32 8.70 9.82 -1.54
C LYS A 32 7.49 9.11 -2.15
N PRO A 33 7.12 9.39 -3.41
CA PRO A 33 6.09 8.62 -4.09
C PRO A 33 6.47 7.14 -4.23
N TRP A 34 5.51 6.26 -4.00
CA TRP A 34 5.69 4.81 -4.15
C TRP A 34 5.11 4.39 -5.49
N ARG A 35 5.65 3.32 -6.07
CA ARG A 35 5.06 2.64 -7.23
C ARG A 35 4.64 1.24 -6.84
N ILE A 36 3.48 0.85 -7.33
CA ILE A 36 2.91 -0.46 -7.09
C ILE A 36 2.48 -1.00 -8.45
N HIS A 37 2.99 -2.16 -8.83
CA HIS A 37 2.68 -2.79 -10.11
C HIS A 37 2.51 -4.29 -9.98
N GLY A 38 1.73 -4.88 -10.89
CA GLY A 38 1.44 -6.32 -10.92
C GLY A 38 -0.05 -6.61 -10.93
N GLY A 39 -0.42 -7.79 -11.43
CA GLY A 39 -1.82 -8.21 -11.51
C GLY A 39 -2.76 -7.22 -12.19
N GLY A 40 -2.29 -6.59 -13.27
CA GLY A 40 -3.03 -5.56 -14.00
C GLY A 40 -3.03 -4.16 -13.35
N LEU A 41 -2.51 -4.01 -12.13
CA LEU A 41 -2.38 -2.72 -11.47
C LEU A 41 -1.09 -2.01 -11.88
N GLU A 42 -1.18 -0.72 -12.17
CA GLU A 42 -0.08 0.22 -12.34
C GLU A 42 -0.45 1.48 -11.57
N ALA A 43 0.11 1.66 -10.36
CA ALA A 43 -0.30 2.68 -9.43
C ALA A 43 0.86 3.46 -8.83
N SER A 44 0.57 4.72 -8.51
CA SER A 44 1.42 5.59 -7.72
C SER A 44 0.68 6.00 -6.45
N PHE A 45 1.41 6.02 -5.35
CA PHE A 45 0.95 6.55 -4.08
C PHE A 45 1.82 7.74 -3.70
N THR A 46 1.22 8.91 -3.46
CA THR A 46 1.94 10.12 -3.05
C THR A 46 1.59 10.44 -1.59
N PRO A 47 2.48 10.14 -0.63
CA PRO A 47 2.24 10.42 0.77
C PRO A 47 2.17 11.93 1.05
N PHE A 48 1.26 12.35 1.93
CA PHE A 48 1.23 13.70 2.52
C PHE A 48 1.33 13.69 4.05
N TYR A 49 1.17 12.53 4.69
CA TYR A 49 1.29 12.40 6.14
C TYR A 49 1.76 11.00 6.55
N ASP A 50 2.74 10.93 7.45
CA ASP A 50 3.26 9.66 8.01
C ASP A 50 2.89 9.56 9.50
N LYS A 51 2.01 8.62 9.83
CA LYS A 51 1.66 8.27 11.20
C LYS A 51 2.59 7.17 11.71
N ARG A 52 3.63 7.58 12.43
CA ARG A 52 4.53 6.66 13.13
C ARG A 52 3.95 6.21 14.46
N SER A 53 3.64 4.92 14.58
CA SER A 53 3.26 4.31 15.87
C SER A 53 4.43 3.48 16.39
N ARG A 54 4.90 3.79 17.59
CA ARG A 54 5.94 3.01 18.30
C ARG A 54 5.30 2.34 19.52
N THR A 55 5.19 1.02 19.51
CA THR A 55 4.80 0.25 20.70
C THR A 55 6.05 -0.41 21.27
N ASN A 56 6.53 0.08 22.41
CA ASN A 56 7.61 -0.54 23.17
C ASN A 56 6.99 -1.32 24.35
N LEU A 57 6.55 -2.56 24.12
CA LEU A 57 6.17 -3.45 25.22
C LEU A 57 7.30 -4.46 25.41
N LEU A 58 8.30 -4.11 26.23
CA LEU A 58 9.47 -4.84 26.79
C LEU A 58 10.12 -6.06 26.09
N VAL A 59 9.42 -6.84 25.25
CA VAL A 59 9.89 -7.95 24.42
C VAL A 59 9.46 -7.82 22.95
N LEU A 60 8.47 -6.97 22.63
CA LEU A 60 7.94 -6.74 21.29
C LEU A 60 8.16 -5.29 20.87
N ALA A 61 9.00 -5.08 19.86
CA ALA A 61 9.12 -3.80 19.17
C ALA A 61 8.38 -3.91 17.84
N SER A 62 7.13 -3.42 17.79
CA SER A 62 6.44 -3.20 16.52
C SER A 62 6.68 -1.75 16.09
N ARG A 63 7.18 -1.59 14.86
CA ARG A 63 7.25 -0.32 14.17
C ARG A 63 6.30 -0.41 12.98
N THR A 64 5.31 0.47 12.97
CA THR A 64 4.40 0.63 11.84
C THR A 64 4.54 2.07 11.36
N ASP A 65 5.04 2.23 10.14
CA ASP A 65 5.00 3.49 9.40
C ASP A 65 3.76 3.42 8.52
N GLN A 66 2.73 4.20 8.86
CA GLN A 66 1.45 4.25 8.15
C GLN A 66 1.37 5.59 7.41
N CYS A 67 1.56 5.55 6.10
CA CYS A 67 1.53 6.73 5.25
C CYS A 67 0.11 6.96 4.74
N PHE A 68 -0.39 8.19 4.84
CA PHE A 68 -1.62 8.69 4.23
C PHE A 68 -1.24 9.54 3.03
N GLY A 69 -1.99 9.41 1.94
CA GLY A 69 -1.61 9.96 0.65
C GLY A 69 -2.72 9.88 -0.38
N THR A 70 -2.38 10.26 -1.60
CA THR A 70 -3.26 10.16 -2.77
C THR A 70 -2.78 9.08 -3.72
N TRP A 71 -3.72 8.30 -4.23
CA TRP A 71 -3.51 7.26 -5.22
C TRP A 71 -3.91 7.72 -6.61
N ALA A 72 -3.09 7.37 -7.59
CA ALA A 72 -3.39 7.58 -9.01
C ALA A 72 -2.79 6.45 -9.83
N GLY A 73 -3.48 6.01 -10.87
CA GLY A 73 -3.02 4.89 -11.69
C GLY A 73 -4.08 4.29 -12.59
N THR A 74 -3.79 3.07 -13.04
CA THR A 74 -4.68 2.27 -13.86
C THR A 74 -4.76 0.85 -13.36
N PHE A 75 -5.91 0.21 -13.55
CA PHE A 75 -6.11 -1.22 -13.34
C PHE A 75 -6.67 -1.84 -14.61
N THR A 76 -6.01 -2.87 -15.13
CA THR A 76 -6.47 -3.64 -16.29
C THR A 76 -7.16 -4.90 -15.79
N THR A 77 -8.44 -5.08 -16.10
CA THR A 77 -9.20 -6.27 -15.71
C THR A 77 -8.81 -7.48 -16.56
N ASP A 78 -9.18 -8.69 -16.13
CA ASP A 78 -9.00 -9.92 -16.90
C ASP A 78 -9.71 -9.89 -18.28
N ALA A 79 -10.73 -9.04 -18.42
CA ALA A 79 -11.44 -8.82 -19.67
C ALA A 79 -10.73 -7.82 -20.61
N GLY A 80 -9.60 -7.24 -20.18
CA GLY A 80 -8.83 -6.23 -20.90
C GLY A 80 -9.37 -4.80 -20.78
N GLU A 81 -10.34 -4.56 -19.90
CA GLU A 81 -10.85 -3.21 -19.63
C GLU A 81 -9.87 -2.45 -18.74
N GLN A 82 -9.51 -1.24 -19.13
CA GLN A 82 -8.66 -0.36 -18.33
C GLN A 82 -9.50 0.65 -17.53
N ILE A 83 -9.34 0.60 -16.21
CA ILE A 83 -9.96 1.51 -15.25
C ILE A 83 -8.90 2.52 -14.81
N VAL A 84 -9.15 3.81 -15.03
CA VAL A 84 -8.27 4.91 -14.59
C VAL A 84 -8.80 5.49 -13.29
N PHE A 85 -7.89 5.75 -12.35
CA PHE A 85 -8.21 6.46 -11.11
C PHE A 85 -7.15 7.51 -10.81
N ASP A 86 -7.59 8.63 -10.22
CA ASP A 86 -6.72 9.74 -9.85
C ASP A 86 -7.32 10.47 -8.64
N GLY A 87 -6.45 10.95 -7.74
CA GLY A 87 -6.83 11.73 -6.56
C GLY A 87 -7.60 10.95 -5.49
N ILE A 88 -7.49 9.61 -5.44
CA ILE A 88 -8.15 8.83 -4.39
C ILE A 88 -7.33 8.93 -3.11
N GLU A 89 -7.89 9.55 -2.07
CA GLU A 89 -7.27 9.55 -0.74
C GLU A 89 -7.29 8.15 -0.11
N GLY A 90 -6.17 7.76 0.48
CA GLY A 90 -6.02 6.46 1.12
C GLY A 90 -4.75 6.39 1.96
N TRP A 91 -4.38 5.17 2.35
CA TRP A 91 -3.15 4.91 3.09
C TRP A 91 -2.40 3.71 2.55
N ALA A 92 -1.11 3.64 2.86
CA ALA A 92 -0.23 2.50 2.64
C ALA A 92 0.56 2.25 3.93
N GLU A 93 0.71 0.99 4.34
CA GLU A 93 1.41 0.61 5.56
C GLU A 93 2.44 -0.48 5.29
N ASP A 94 3.59 -0.39 5.96
CA ASP A 94 4.59 -1.45 6.00
C ASP A 94 4.72 -1.95 7.44
N VAL A 95 4.39 -3.23 7.65
CA VAL A 95 4.39 -3.89 8.95
C VAL A 95 5.60 -4.82 9.06
N HIS A 96 6.68 -4.30 9.62
CA HIS A 96 7.84 -5.12 9.96
C HIS A 96 7.60 -5.84 11.30
N ASN A 97 7.18 -7.09 11.25
CA ASN A 97 7.10 -7.93 12.43
C ASN A 97 8.41 -8.73 12.60
N ARG A 98 9.29 -8.33 13.52
CA ARG A 98 10.40 -9.19 13.97
C ARG A 98 9.88 -10.09 15.09
N TRP A 99 9.99 -11.38 14.87
CA TRP A 99 9.68 -12.46 15.82
C TRP A 99 10.97 -12.93 16.49
#